data_AF-A0A0E9LX91-F1
#
_entry.id   AF-A0A0E9LX91-F1
#
_cell.length_a   1.000
_cell.length_b   1.000
_cell.length_c   1.000
_cell.angle_alpha   90.00
_cell.angle_beta   90.00
_cell.angle_gamma   90.00
#
_symmetry.space_group_name_H-M   'P 1'
#
loop_
_entity.id
_entity.type
_entity.pdbx_description
1 polymer ?
#
loop_
_entity_poly.entity_id
_entity_poly.type
_entity_poly.pdbx_seq_one_letter_code
_entity_poly.pdbx_strand_id
1 'polypeptide(L)'
;MVARAMQLRPPKIKVSRLVTELGWRANLVLCFIAGKAPAITKDSARSAQASSKYSAEKFRQQFNYTFIPIKDAIENSAAWFKAIEK
;
A
#
# COMPACT_ATOMS: atom_id res chain seq x y z
N MET A 1 8.64 3.11 -6.19
CA MET A 1 8.90 1.81 -6.87
C MET A 1 7.64 1.31 -7.57
N VAL A 2 6.50 1.17 -6.87
CA VAL A 2 5.23 0.69 -7.46
C VAL A 2 4.77 1.49 -8.70
N ALA A 3 4.64 2.82 -8.61
CA ALA A 3 4.20 3.64 -9.75
C ALA A 3 5.11 3.48 -10.99
N ARG A 4 6.42 3.33 -10.78
CA ARG A 4 7.39 3.09 -11.86
C ARG A 4 7.19 1.71 -12.51
N ALA A 5 6.95 0.66 -11.71
CA ALA A 5 6.69 -0.68 -12.21
C ALA A 5 5.38 -0.75 -13.04
N MET A 6 4.40 0.09 -12.69
CA MET A 6 3.14 0.25 -13.43
C MET A 6 3.23 1.26 -14.59
N GLN A 7 4.39 1.88 -14.85
CA GLN A 7 4.56 2.94 -15.86
C GLN A 7 3.63 4.15 -15.65
N LEU A 8 3.28 4.46 -14.40
CA LEU A 8 2.43 5.58 -14.02
C LEU A 8 3.24 6.74 -13.43
N ARG A 9 2.67 7.95 -13.51
CA ARG A 9 3.25 9.13 -12.87
C ARG A 9 3.23 8.98 -11.34
N PRO A 10 4.38 9.11 -10.64
CA PRO A 10 4.41 9.01 -9.18
C PRO A 10 3.58 10.11 -8.50
N PRO A 11 2.99 9.83 -7.34
CA PRO A 11 2.30 10.85 -6.54
C PRO A 11 3.31 11.91 -6.08
N LYS A 12 3.00 13.19 -6.32
CA LYS A 12 3.85 14.32 -5.93
C LYS A 12 3.42 14.99 -4.63
N ILE A 13 2.17 14.75 -4.22
CA ILE A 13 1.56 15.42 -3.07
C ILE A 13 1.72 14.53 -1.84
N LYS A 14 2.37 15.04 -0.79
CA LYS A 14 2.44 14.37 0.50
C LYS A 14 1.12 14.57 1.25
N VAL A 15 0.45 13.48 1.58
CA VAL A 15 -0.80 13.51 2.35
C VAL A 15 -0.46 13.61 3.84
N SER A 16 -0.93 14.67 4.49
CA SER A 16 -0.74 14.87 5.94
C SER A 16 -1.72 14.02 6.76
N ARG A 17 -1.46 13.89 8.06
CA ARG A 17 -2.35 13.17 8.99
C ARG A 17 -3.77 13.75 9.01
N LEU A 18 -3.91 15.08 8.96
CA LEU A 18 -5.22 15.75 8.93
C LEU A 18 -5.98 15.41 7.65
N VAL A 19 -5.33 15.47 6.49
CA VAL A 19 -5.95 15.12 5.20
C VAL A 19 -6.35 13.65 5.18
N THR A 20 -5.52 12.77 5.76
CA THR A 20 -5.79 11.34 5.86
C THR A 20 -7.00 11.05 6.77
N GLU A 21 -7.10 11.74 7.90
CA GLU A 21 -8.23 11.62 8.84
C GLU A 21 -9.55 12.15 8.27
N LEU A 22 -9.50 13.24 7.48
CA LEU A 22 -10.68 13.72 6.76
C LEU A 22 -11.03 12.79 5.59
N GLY A 23 -10.03 12.26 4.89
CA GLY A 23 -10.19 11.41 3.71
C GLY A 23 -10.98 10.12 4.00
N TRP A 24 -10.68 9.40 5.08
CA TRP A 24 -11.42 8.17 5.41
C TRP A 24 -12.86 8.46 5.83
N ARG A 25 -13.13 9.59 6.49
CA ARG A 25 -14.49 10.00 6.89
C ARG A 25 -15.32 10.37 5.67
N ALA A 26 -14.75 11.15 4.75
CA ALA A 26 -15.40 11.48 3.48
C ALA A 26 -15.70 10.21 2.68
N ASN A 27 -14.72 9.30 2.57
CA ASN A 27 -14.91 8.02 1.89
C ASN A 27 -16.02 7.17 2.56
N LEU A 28 -16.06 7.13 3.90
CA LEU A 28 -17.10 6.42 4.63
C LEU A 28 -18.51 6.98 4.33
N VAL A 29 -18.68 8.30 4.37
CA VAL A 29 -19.98 8.95 4.07
C VAL A 29 -20.40 8.70 2.62
N LEU A 30 -19.48 8.87 1.66
CA LEU A 30 -19.76 8.62 0.24
C LEU A 30 -20.14 7.16 -0.02
N CYS A 31 -19.42 6.21 0.58
CA CYS A 31 -19.69 4.79 0.46
C CYS A 31 -21.00 4.38 1.14
N PHE A 32 -21.33 4.98 2.28
CA PHE A 32 -22.61 4.77 2.95
C PHE A 32 -23.79 5.21 2.07
N ILE A 33 -23.71 6.39 1.45
CA ILE A 33 -24.73 6.87 0.52
C ILE A 33 -24.80 5.99 -0.74
N ALA A 34 -23.65 5.55 -1.26
CA ALA A 34 -23.57 4.72 -2.46
C ALA A 34 -23.86 3.22 -2.21
N GLY A 35 -24.07 2.79 -0.96
CA GLY A 35 -24.25 1.37 -0.60
C GLY A 35 -23.03 0.49 -0.87
N LYS A 36 -21.82 1.06 -0.90
CA LYS A 36 -20.57 0.34 -1.24
C LYS A 36 -19.67 0.20 -0.02
N ALA A 37 -18.76 -0.79 -0.07
CA ALA A 37 -17.74 -0.93 0.95
C ALA A 37 -16.69 0.21 0.83
N PRO A 38 -16.27 0.84 1.95
CA PRO A 38 -15.24 1.87 1.95
C PRO A 38 -13.87 1.33 1.52
N ALA A 39 -13.30 1.89 0.46
CA ALA A 39 -11.93 1.56 0.04
C ALA A 39 -10.86 2.05 1.03
N ILE A 40 -11.10 3.19 1.69
CA ILE A 40 -10.23 3.75 2.73
C ILE A 40 -10.98 3.67 4.06
N THR A 41 -10.42 2.92 5.01
CA THR A 41 -10.95 2.78 6.38
C THR A 41 -10.11 3.56 7.38
N LYS A 42 -10.67 3.79 8.58
CA LYS A 42 -9.98 4.45 9.69
C LYS A 42 -8.65 3.78 10.05
N ASP A 43 -8.61 2.45 10.04
CA ASP A 43 -7.41 1.69 10.43
C ASP A 43 -6.34 1.76 9.35
N SER A 44 -6.70 1.58 8.07
CA SER A 44 -5.78 1.74 6.94
C SER A 44 -5.22 3.18 6.86
N ALA A 45 -6.05 4.18 7.14
CA ALA A 45 -5.66 5.59 7.16
C ALA A 45 -4.62 5.87 8.26
N ARG A 46 -4.81 5.29 9.46
CA ARG A 46 -3.88 5.47 10.59
C ARG A 46 -2.59 4.67 10.41
N SER A 47 -2.68 3.43 9.94
CA SER A 47 -1.50 2.58 9.71
C SER A 47 -0.61 3.13 8.59
N ALA A 48 -1.19 3.74 7.54
CA ALA A 48 -0.43 4.39 6.47
C ALA A 48 0.41 5.58 6.94
N GLN A 49 0.01 6.25 8.04
CA GLN A 49 0.75 7.35 8.65
C GLN A 49 1.75 6.87 9.72
N ALA A 50 1.67 5.61 10.15
CA ALA A 50 2.58 5.03 11.12
C ALA A 50 3.82 4.44 10.43
N SER A 51 5.00 4.64 11.03
CA SER A 51 6.25 4.05 10.55
C SER A 51 6.74 2.97 11.52
N SER A 52 6.48 1.71 11.18
CA SER A 52 7.03 0.56 11.90
C SER A 52 8.16 -0.05 11.10
N LYS A 53 9.34 -0.20 11.71
CA LYS A 53 10.52 -0.82 11.09
C LYS A 53 10.73 -2.20 11.68
N TYR A 54 10.80 -3.21 10.81
CA TYR A 54 11.02 -4.59 11.19
C TYR A 54 12.32 -5.10 10.58
N SER A 55 12.98 -6.02 11.29
CA SER A 55 14.18 -6.71 10.81
C SER A 55 13.92 -8.22 10.76
N ALA A 56 14.23 -8.82 9.63
CA ALA A 56 14.17 -10.27 9.43
C ALA A 56 15.50 -10.97 9.77
N GLU A 57 16.46 -10.27 10.40
CA GLU A 57 17.81 -10.77 10.71
C GLU A 57 17.79 -12.14 11.40
N LYS A 58 16.98 -12.28 12.46
CA LYS A 58 16.89 -13.51 13.25
C LYS A 58 16.51 -14.72 12.40
N PHE A 59 15.53 -14.54 11.50
CA PHE A 59 15.09 -15.61 10.61
C PHE A 59 16.15 -15.95 9.57
N ARG A 60 16.75 -14.94 8.93
CA ARG A 60 17.81 -15.14 7.93
C ARG A 60 18.96 -15.96 8.49
N GLN A 61 19.41 -15.61 9.70
CA GLN A 61 20.54 -16.26 10.37
C GLN A 61 20.19 -17.69 10.82
N GLN A 62 19.02 -17.89 11.42
CA GLN A 62 18.63 -19.20 11.95
C GLN A 62 18.37 -20.24 10.85
N PHE A 63 17.81 -19.82 9.71
CA PHE A 63 17.39 -20.72 8.65
C PHE A 63 18.26 -20.65 7.38
N ASN A 64 19.34 -19.87 7.40
CA ASN A 64 20.18 -19.58 6.23
C ASN A 64 19.35 -19.20 4.98
N TYR A 65 18.33 -18.37 5.18
CA TYR A 65 17.34 -18.06 4.15
C TYR A 65 17.55 -16.68 3.54
N THR A 66 17.47 -16.61 2.21
CA THR A 66 17.54 -15.34 1.45
C THR A 66 16.15 -14.93 0.99
N PHE A 67 15.66 -13.80 1.50
CA PHE A 67 14.38 -13.24 1.06
C PHE A 67 14.48 -12.61 -0.32
N ILE A 68 13.40 -12.74 -1.09
CA ILE A 68 13.25 -12.04 -2.37
C ILE A 68 13.33 -10.53 -2.12
N PRO A 69 14.16 -9.78 -2.86
CA PRO A 69 14.21 -8.33 -2.75
C PRO A 69 12.86 -7.67 -3.00
N ILE A 70 12.53 -6.61 -2.25
CA ILE A 70 11.24 -5.89 -2.39
C ILE A 70 11.02 -5.40 -3.83
N LYS A 71 12.09 -5.01 -4.53
CA LYS A 71 12.00 -4.57 -5.93
C LYS A 71 11.41 -5.67 -6.82
N ASP A 72 11.91 -6.89 -6.69
CA ASP A 72 11.53 -8.00 -7.56
C ASP A 72 10.10 -8.46 -7.23
N ALA A 73 9.71 -8.43 -5.94
CA ALA A 73 8.34 -8.69 -5.52
C ALA A 73 7.33 -7.67 -6.10
N ILE A 74 7.70 -6.38 -6.14
CA ILE A 74 6.87 -5.33 -6.76
C ILE A 74 6.74 -5.55 -8.27
N GLU A 75 7.84 -5.87 -8.95
CA GLU A 75 7.85 -6.10 -10.40
C GLU A 75 7.02 -7.33 -10.79
N ASN A 76 7.15 -8.42 -10.03
CA ASN A 76 6.35 -9.63 -10.21
C ASN A 76 4.84 -9.36 -10.01
N SER A 77 4.48 -8.65 -8.92
CA SER A 77 3.08 -8.30 -8.63
C SER A 77 2.49 -7.38 -9.70
N ALA A 78 3.25 -6.39 -10.17
CA ALA A 78 2.83 -5.48 -11.24
C ALA A 78 2.67 -6.20 -12.59
N ALA A 79 3.53 -7.18 -12.88
CA ALA A 79 3.42 -8.00 -14.09
C ALA A 79 2.14 -8.85 -14.07
N TRP A 80 1.86 -9.50 -12.94
CA TRP A 80 0.64 -10.28 -12.74
C TRP A 80 -0.63 -9.42 -12.90
N PHE A 81 -0.66 -8.26 -12.25
CA PHE A 81 -1.82 -7.36 -12.31
C PHE A 81 -2.13 -6.92 -13.75
N LYS A 82 -1.11 -6.53 -14.52
CA LYS A 82 -1.24 -6.17 -15.94
C LYS A 82 -1.70 -7.31 -16.84
N ALA A 83 -1.49 -8.56 -16.43
CA ALA A 83 -1.92 -9.73 -17.19
C ALA A 83 -3.41 -10.03 -17.01
N ILE A 84 -3.99 -9.65 -15.85
CA ILE A 84 -5.42 -9.89 -15.53
C ILE A 84 -6.31 -8.73 -16.00
N GLU A 85 -5.80 -7.50 -16.04
CA GLU A 85 -6.54 -6.36 -16.59
C GLU A 85 -6.59 -6.31 -18.13
N LYS A 86 -5.86 -7.21 -18.81
CA LYS A 86 -5.94 -7.40 -20.27
C LYS A 86 -7.11 -8.29 -20.64
#